data_AF-A0A2T2WQT2-F1
#
_entry.id   AF-A0A2T2WQT2-F1
#
_cell.length_a   1.000
_cell.length_b   1.000
_cell.length_c   1.000
_cell.angle_alpha   90.00
_cell.angle_beta   90.00
_cell.angle_gamma   90.00
#
_symmetry.space_group_name_H-M   'P 1'
#
loop_
_entity.id
_entity.type
_entity.pdbx_description
1 polymer ?
#
loop_
_entity_poly.entity_id
_entity_poly.type
_entity_poly.pdbx_seq_one_letter_code
_entity_poly.pdbx_strand_id
1 'polypeptide(L)'
;MKVPSVPSFVTALAKSQAAQMDDPMPTSVECVLTTRQVAVQSTMAAHVVSNSPVYLVVMHGHFIDRSARIPPGQPFPQGNTVLFTIDTKTQQILDFGICNQSVHLAALGHVYPLTW
;
A
#
# COMPACT_ATOMS: atom_id res chain seq x y z
N MET A 1 -0.08 28.59 4.39
CA MET A 1 -0.40 27.46 3.49
C MET A 1 -0.83 26.29 4.36
N LYS A 2 -1.98 25.68 4.10
CA LYS A 2 -2.41 24.45 4.81
C LYS A 2 -1.61 23.30 4.20
N VAL A 3 -0.80 22.60 4.99
CA VAL A 3 -0.26 21.30 4.57
C VAL A 3 -1.49 20.42 4.26
N PRO A 4 -1.61 19.81 3.08
CA PRO A 4 -2.71 18.92 2.79
C PRO A 4 -2.69 17.78 3.82
N SER A 5 -3.74 17.68 4.64
CA SER A 5 -3.92 16.52 5.51
C SER A 5 -4.30 15.33 4.65
N VAL A 6 -3.75 14.15 4.95
CA VAL A 6 -4.16 12.91 4.29
C VAL A 6 -5.68 12.70 4.51
N PRO A 7 -6.48 12.43 3.47
CA PRO A 7 -7.89 12.12 3.62
C PRO A 7 -8.13 10.89 4.48
N SER A 8 -9.18 10.91 5.31
CA SER A 8 -9.48 9.84 6.27
C SER A 8 -9.71 8.46 5.63
N PHE A 9 -10.19 8.41 4.38
CA PHE A 9 -10.38 7.14 3.67
C PHE A 9 -9.07 6.37 3.46
N VAL A 10 -7.93 7.07 3.35
CA VAL A 10 -6.62 6.44 3.18
C VAL A 10 -6.26 5.65 4.44
N THR A 11 -6.42 6.27 5.61
CA THR A 11 -6.16 5.62 6.91
C THR A 11 -7.14 4.48 7.18
N ALA A 12 -8.43 4.67 6.84
CA ALA A 12 -9.45 3.63 7.00
C ALA A 12 -9.14 2.38 6.15
N LEU A 13 -8.76 2.58 4.89
CA LEU A 13 -8.37 1.48 4.00
C LEU A 13 -7.05 0.82 4.45
N ALA A 14 -6.06 1.59 4.89
CA ALA A 14 -4.82 1.05 5.44
C ALA A 14 -5.05 0.16 6.65
N LYS A 15 -5.88 0.61 7.60
CA LYS A 15 -6.27 -0.20 8.76
C LYS A 15 -7.02 -1.48 8.37
N SER A 16 -7.92 -1.39 7.40
CA SER A 16 -8.63 -2.57 6.86
C SER A 16 -7.66 -3.58 6.24
N GLN A 17 -6.73 -3.12 5.40
CA GLN A 17 -5.76 -4.02 4.75
C GLN A 17 -4.79 -4.64 5.75
N ALA A 18 -4.32 -3.88 6.74
CA ALA A 18 -3.47 -4.39 7.82
C ALA A 18 -4.15 -5.57 8.53
N ALA A 19 -5.41 -5.40 8.94
CA ALA A 19 -6.19 -6.46 9.58
C ALA A 19 -6.46 -7.67 8.65
N GLN A 20 -6.71 -7.44 7.36
CA GLN A 20 -6.88 -8.54 6.40
C GLN A 20 -5.60 -9.36 6.21
N MET A 21 -4.44 -8.72 6.35
CA MET A 21 -3.12 -9.33 6.21
C MET A 21 -2.57 -9.91 7.52
N ASP A 22 -3.44 -10.18 8.50
CA ASP A 22 -3.13 -10.82 9.78
C ASP A 22 -2.18 -10.01 10.69
N ASP A 23 -1.97 -8.71 10.40
CA ASP A 23 -1.20 -7.80 11.24
C ASP A 23 -1.94 -6.45 11.37
N PRO A 24 -2.86 -6.33 12.35
CA PRO A 24 -3.65 -5.12 12.54
C PRO A 24 -2.85 -3.93 13.10
N MET A 25 -1.61 -4.16 13.55
CA MET A 25 -0.76 -3.13 14.16
C MET A 25 0.66 -3.17 13.59
N PRO A 26 0.82 -2.81 12.29
CA PRO A 26 2.13 -2.75 11.66
C PRO A 26 3.08 -1.80 12.40
N THR A 27 4.37 -2.08 12.34
CA THR A 27 5.44 -1.24 12.90
C THR A 27 5.44 0.16 12.31
N SER A 28 5.15 0.30 11.02
CA SER A 28 5.00 1.61 10.37
C SER A 28 4.02 1.57 9.22
N VAL A 29 3.37 2.72 8.97
CA VAL A 29 2.42 2.93 7.89
C VAL A 29 2.61 4.33 7.35
N GLU A 30 2.91 4.42 6.06
CA GLU A 30 3.24 5.66 5.39
C GLU A 30 2.52 5.73 4.05
N CYS A 31 2.25 6.94 3.56
CA CYS A 31 1.73 7.13 2.21
C CYS A 31 2.35 8.31 1.49
N VAL A 32 2.26 8.28 0.17
CA VAL A 32 2.65 9.37 -0.72
C VAL A 32 1.57 9.58 -1.78
N LEU A 33 1.22 10.83 -2.06
CA LEU A 33 0.39 11.19 -3.21
C LEU A 33 1.27 11.23 -4.46
N THR A 34 0.98 10.37 -5.43
CA THR A 34 1.76 10.21 -6.67
C THR A 34 0.84 9.81 -7.83
N THR A 35 1.39 9.35 -8.96
CA THR A 35 0.60 8.75 -10.06
C THR A 35 0.70 7.23 -10.02
N ARG A 36 -0.33 6.55 -10.53
CA ARG A 36 -0.34 5.07 -10.59
C ARG A 36 0.85 4.52 -11.37
N GLN A 37 1.21 5.14 -12.49
CA GLN A 37 2.39 4.75 -13.29
C GLN A 37 3.68 4.81 -12.45
N VAL A 38 3.93 5.94 -11.76
CA VAL A 38 5.14 6.12 -10.94
C VAL A 38 5.18 5.12 -9.79
N ALA A 39 4.05 4.91 -9.11
CA ALA A 39 3.94 3.93 -8.03
C ALA A 39 4.30 2.52 -8.52
N VAL A 40 3.65 2.04 -9.59
CA VAL A 40 3.82 0.66 -10.08
C VAL A 40 5.21 0.42 -10.67
N GLN A 41 5.78 1.39 -11.40
CA GLN A 41 7.15 1.29 -11.91
C GLN A 41 8.18 1.17 -10.78
N SER A 42 7.92 1.80 -9.65
CA SER A 42 8.83 1.82 -8.50
C SER A 42 8.70 0.59 -7.59
N THR A 43 7.56 -0.11 -7.63
CA THR A 43 7.26 -1.18 -6.65
C THR A 43 7.03 -2.56 -7.26
N MET A 44 6.62 -2.67 -8.53
CA MET A 44 6.13 -3.95 -9.07
C MET A 44 6.81 -4.42 -10.36
N ALA A 45 7.87 -3.76 -10.84
CA ALA A 45 8.54 -4.07 -12.12
C ALA A 45 7.54 -4.28 -13.30
N ALA A 46 6.36 -3.67 -13.20
CA ALA A 46 5.24 -3.84 -14.10
C ALA A 46 4.97 -2.52 -14.82
N HIS A 47 4.42 -2.62 -16.04
CA HIS A 47 3.98 -1.46 -16.79
C HIS A 47 2.47 -1.28 -16.64
N VAL A 48 2.06 -0.11 -16.12
CA VAL A 48 0.66 0.32 -16.09
C VAL A 48 0.51 1.55 -16.98
N VAL A 49 -0.49 1.52 -17.86
CA VAL A 49 -0.77 2.58 -18.86
C VAL A 49 -1.56 3.76 -18.28
N SER A 50 -1.94 3.68 -16.99
CA SER A 50 -2.73 4.71 -16.31
C SER A 50 -1.85 5.66 -15.48
N ASN A 51 -2.07 6.97 -15.67
CA ASN A 51 -1.41 8.07 -14.94
C ASN A 51 -2.32 8.77 -13.91
N SER A 52 -3.40 8.11 -13.47
CA SER A 52 -4.32 8.69 -12.48
C SER A 52 -3.60 8.99 -11.16
N PRO A 53 -3.97 10.08 -10.44
CA PRO A 53 -3.46 10.35 -9.11
C PRO A 53 -3.91 9.30 -8.09
N VAL A 54 -2.96 8.75 -7.34
CA VAL A 54 -3.20 7.73 -6.32
C VAL A 54 -2.44 8.07 -5.02
N TYR A 55 -2.94 7.56 -3.91
CA TYR A 55 -2.10 7.36 -2.73
C TYR A 55 -1.42 6.00 -2.85
N LEU A 56 -0.08 5.96 -2.85
CA LEU A 56 0.66 4.73 -2.59
C LEU A 56 0.83 4.62 -1.08
N VAL A 57 0.28 3.57 -0.48
CA VAL A 57 0.43 3.23 0.93
C VAL A 57 1.44 2.10 1.04
N VAL A 58 2.37 2.22 1.99
CA VAL A 58 3.33 1.17 2.35
C VAL A 58 3.25 0.94 3.85
N MET A 59 3.20 -0.32 4.23
CA MET A 59 3.14 -0.77 5.62
C MET A 59 4.29 -1.74 5.86
N HIS A 60 4.97 -1.58 7.00
CA HIS A 60 6.00 -2.53 7.46
C HIS A 60 5.53 -3.23 8.72
N GLY A 61 5.60 -4.56 8.73
CA GLY A 61 5.02 -5.41 9.77
C GLY A 61 5.35 -6.88 9.54
N HIS A 62 4.45 -7.78 9.95
CA HIS A 62 4.55 -9.22 9.73
C HIS A 62 3.26 -9.76 9.12
N PHE A 63 3.17 -9.72 7.80
CA PHE A 63 1.93 -9.94 7.07
C PHE A 63 1.81 -11.36 6.54
N ILE A 64 0.59 -11.89 6.56
CA ILE A 64 0.19 -13.16 5.92
C ILE A 64 -1.16 -12.94 5.23
N ASP A 65 -1.22 -13.15 3.92
CA ASP A 65 -2.48 -13.13 3.18
C ASP A 65 -3.20 -14.47 3.31
N ARG A 66 -4.00 -14.62 4.38
CA ARG A 66 -4.84 -15.81 4.61
C ARG A 66 -6.02 -15.94 3.64
N SER A 67 -6.30 -14.90 2.88
CA SER A 67 -7.39 -14.87 1.90
C SER A 67 -6.94 -15.26 0.48
N ALA A 68 -5.62 -15.40 0.28
CA ALA A 68 -5.03 -15.78 -1.00
C ALA A 68 -5.55 -17.14 -1.48
N ARG A 69 -5.97 -17.19 -2.75
CA ARG A 69 -6.32 -18.43 -3.43
C ARG A 69 -5.04 -19.15 -3.86
N ILE A 70 -4.56 -20.05 -3.03
CA ILE A 70 -3.34 -20.83 -3.27
C ILE A 70 -3.67 -22.30 -3.61
N PRO A 71 -2.80 -22.99 -4.38
CA PRO A 71 -2.90 -24.43 -4.55
C PRO A 71 -2.85 -25.16 -3.20
N PRO A 72 -3.54 -26.31 -3.05
CA PRO A 72 -3.48 -27.10 -1.82
C PRO A 72 -2.03 -27.44 -1.42
N GLY A 73 -1.71 -27.25 -0.13
CA GLY A 73 -0.40 -27.56 0.44
C GLY A 73 0.69 -26.52 0.22
N GLN A 74 0.43 -25.44 -0.53
CA GLN A 74 1.35 -24.31 -0.61
C GLN A 74 1.21 -23.40 0.62
N PRO A 75 2.27 -22.71 1.05
CA PRO A 75 2.16 -21.69 2.09
C PRO A 75 1.39 -20.47 1.58
N PHE A 76 0.72 -19.76 2.50
CA PHE A 76 0.13 -18.47 2.19
C PHE A 76 1.21 -17.45 1.83
N PRO A 77 0.92 -16.49 0.94
CA PRO A 77 1.80 -15.35 0.71
C PRO A 77 2.06 -14.62 2.03
N GLN A 78 3.32 -14.33 2.29
CA GLN A 78 3.75 -13.65 3.51
C GLN A 78 4.89 -12.70 3.20
N GLY A 79 5.06 -11.68 4.03
CA GLY A 79 6.12 -10.70 3.86
C GLY A 79 6.17 -9.69 4.99
N ASN A 80 7.21 -8.88 5.01
CA ASN A 80 7.36 -7.79 5.98
C ASN A 80 6.87 -6.43 5.45
N THR A 81 6.51 -6.36 4.17
CA THR A 81 5.98 -5.16 3.53
C THR A 81 4.67 -5.47 2.82
N VAL A 82 3.66 -4.65 3.05
CA VAL A 82 2.45 -4.59 2.21
C VAL A 82 2.41 -3.22 1.54
N LEU A 83 2.10 -3.20 0.25
CA LEU A 83 1.96 -1.97 -0.52
C LEU A 83 0.73 -2.03 -1.42
N PHE A 84 0.04 -0.90 -1.54
CA PHE A 84 -1.14 -0.81 -2.39
C PHE A 84 -1.40 0.64 -2.80
N THR A 85 -2.09 0.81 -3.93
CA THR A 85 -2.49 2.12 -4.45
C THR A 85 -3.97 2.36 -4.21
N ILE A 86 -4.36 3.59 -3.87
CA ILE A 86 -5.75 4.00 -3.72
C ILE A 86 -6.05 5.13 -4.71
N ASP A 87 -7.06 4.95 -5.56
CA ASP A 87 -7.53 6.01 -6.46
C ASP A 87 -8.09 7.19 -5.67
N THR A 88 -7.62 8.39 -5.98
CA THR A 88 -8.01 9.62 -5.26
C THR A 88 -9.47 10.02 -5.49
N LYS A 89 -10.11 9.58 -6.58
CA LYS A 89 -11.49 9.93 -6.94
C LYS A 89 -12.47 8.87 -6.49
N THR A 90 -12.21 7.60 -6.80
CA THR A 90 -13.12 6.49 -6.50
C THR A 90 -12.89 5.90 -5.12
N GLN A 91 -11.76 6.21 -4.46
CA GLN A 91 -11.38 5.66 -3.15
C GLN A 91 -11.25 4.13 -3.17
N GLN A 92 -10.96 3.56 -4.35
CA GLN A 92 -10.78 2.13 -4.53
C GLN A 92 -9.30 1.76 -4.54
N ILE A 93 -8.98 0.59 -4.00
CA ILE A 93 -7.65 -0.01 -4.14
C ILE A 93 -7.48 -0.50 -5.58
N LEU A 94 -6.41 -0.09 -6.25
CA LEU A 94 -6.17 -0.45 -7.65
C LEU A 94 -5.10 -1.53 -7.82
N ASP A 95 -4.08 -1.51 -6.96
CA ASP A 95 -2.95 -2.43 -6.98
C ASP A 95 -2.67 -2.89 -5.54
N PHE A 96 -2.20 -4.13 -5.38
CA PHE A 96 -1.90 -4.71 -4.07
C PHE A 96 -0.71 -5.67 -4.18
N GLY A 97 0.18 -5.66 -3.19
CA GLY A 97 1.31 -6.57 -3.11
C GLY A 97 1.78 -6.79 -1.68
N ILE A 98 2.32 -8.00 -1.45
CA ILE A 98 3.04 -8.41 -0.25
C ILE A 98 4.44 -8.85 -0.65
N CYS A 99 5.47 -8.34 0.01
CA CYS A 99 6.86 -8.65 -0.32
C CYS A 99 7.80 -8.48 0.89
N ASN A 100 9.08 -8.76 0.67
CA ASN A 100 10.16 -8.59 1.66
C ASN A 100 11.09 -7.40 1.34
N GLN A 101 10.67 -6.54 0.39
CA GLN A 101 11.49 -5.43 -0.09
C GLN A 101 11.01 -4.11 0.51
N SER A 102 11.96 -3.23 0.82
CA SER A 102 11.69 -1.86 1.26
C SER A 102 11.41 -0.98 0.04
N VAL A 103 10.43 -0.08 0.16
CA VAL A 103 10.09 0.91 -0.88
C VAL A 103 10.56 2.29 -0.45
N HIS A 104 11.34 2.96 -1.29
CA HIS A 104 11.83 4.32 -1.01
C HIS A 104 10.80 5.39 -1.37
N LEU A 105 9.78 5.59 -0.52
CA LEU A 105 8.68 6.52 -0.78
C LEU A 105 9.11 7.99 -0.97
N ALA A 106 10.19 8.43 -0.32
CA ALA A 106 10.67 9.81 -0.41
C ALA A 106 11.12 10.21 -1.82
N ALA A 107 11.45 9.24 -2.69
CA ALA A 107 11.75 9.49 -4.10
C ALA A 107 10.49 9.80 -4.93
N LEU A 108 9.30 9.52 -4.40
CA LEU A 108 8.02 9.58 -5.13
C LEU A 108 7.19 10.82 -4.79
N GLY A 109 7.58 11.57 -3.75
CA GLY A 109 6.88 12.77 -3.28
C GLY A 109 7.02 12.99 -1.77
N HIS A 110 6.14 13.83 -1.23
CA HIS A 110 6.09 14.08 0.22
C HIS A 110 5.45 12.89 0.94
N VAL A 111 6.15 12.35 1.93
CA VAL A 111 5.72 11.19 2.71
C VAL A 111 4.90 11.66 3.91
N TYR A 112 3.74 11.04 4.11
CA TYR A 112 2.87 11.28 5.24
C TYR A 112 2.78 10.01 6.10
N PRO A 113 3.20 10.05 7.38
CA PRO A 113 2.95 8.95 8.30
C PRO A 113 1.45 8.84 8.60
N LEU A 114 0.96 7.61 8.75
CA LEU A 114 -0.41 7.30 9.16
C LEU A 114 -0.37 6.67 10.56
N THR A 115 -1.34 7.01 11.40
CA THR A 115 -1.39 6.55 12.79
C THR A 115 -2.79 6.04 13.14
N TRP A 116 -2.87 4.92 13.86
CA TRP A 116 -4.09 4.42 14.51
C TRP A 116 -3.77 3.49 15.68
#